data_AF-A0A7C2QB35-F1
#
_entry.id   AF-A0A7C2QB35-F1
#
_cell.length_a   1.000
_cell.length_b   1.000
_cell.length_c   1.000
_cell.angle_alpha   90.00
_cell.angle_beta   90.00
_cell.angle_gamma   90.00
#
_symmetry.space_group_name_H-M   'P 1'
#
loop_
_entity.id
_entity.type
_entity.pdbx_description
1 polymer ?
#
loop_
_entity_poly.entity_id
_entity_poly.type
_entity_poly.pdbx_seq_one_letter_code
_entity_poly.pdbx_strand_id
1 'polypeptide(L)'
;MSSRRAIQLGVAAAMLIAAGALFVRWQSATGRNVDFPEGTLWVCADAACAAEFSKSLKELAAFYDANPDGEMPCPRCGKPGAERALRCPACKRAFARSAVRHGKATCPLCKQPLPPVAPG
;
A
#
# COMPACT_ATOMS: atom_id res chain seq x y z
N MET A 1 25.48 -36.58 28.44
CA MET A 1 24.40 -35.58 28.54
C MET A 1 23.13 -36.27 29.04
N SER A 2 22.48 -35.77 30.09
CA SER A 2 21.24 -36.35 30.61
C SER A 2 20.08 -36.13 29.63
N SER A 3 19.28 -37.17 29.35
CA SER A 3 18.13 -37.14 28.44
C SER A 3 17.14 -36.02 28.76
N ARG A 4 17.03 -35.62 30.04
CA ARG A 4 16.20 -34.49 30.49
C ARG A 4 16.70 -33.14 29.97
N ARG A 5 18.02 -32.93 29.88
CA ARG A 5 18.61 -31.70 29.33
C ARG A 5 18.42 -31.61 27.82
N ALA A 6 18.49 -32.74 27.12
CA ALA A 6 18.22 -32.80 25.68
C ALA A 6 16.75 -32.47 25.37
N ILE A 7 15.81 -33.02 26.16
CA ILE A 7 14.38 -32.71 26.03
C ILE A 7 14.10 -31.23 26.34
N GLN A 8 14.68 -30.69 27.42
CA GLN A 8 14.50 -29.27 27.78
C GLN A 8 15.02 -28.33 26.68
N LEU A 9 16.18 -28.61 26.09
CA LEU A 9 16.73 -27.81 24.99
C LEU A 9 15.85 -27.88 23.74
N GLY A 10 15.32 -29.06 23.41
CA GLY A 10 14.42 -29.23 22.27
C GLY A 10 13.11 -28.44 22.45
N VAL A 11 12.51 -28.50 23.63
CA VAL A 11 11.28 -27.75 23.94
C VAL A 11 11.53 -26.24 23.91
N ALA A 12 12.63 -25.77 24.49
CA ALA A 12 12.98 -24.34 24.48
C ALA A 12 13.19 -23.82 23.06
N ALA A 13 13.90 -24.58 22.22
CA ALA A 13 14.10 -24.23 20.80
C ALA A 13 12.77 -24.16 20.04
N ALA A 14 11.88 -25.15 20.25
CA ALA A 14 10.57 -25.17 19.61
C ALA A 14 9.69 -23.97 20.01
N MET A 15 9.72 -23.59 21.30
CA MET A 15 8.99 -22.40 21.77
C MET A 15 9.54 -21.10 21.16
N LEU A 16 10.86 -20.96 21.06
CA LEU A 16 11.47 -19.77 20.43
C LEU A 16 11.09 -19.66 18.95
N ILE A 17 11.08 -20.78 18.22
CA ILE A 17 10.66 -20.82 16.82
C ILE A 17 9.19 -20.43 16.68
N ALA A 18 8.31 -20.98 17.53
CA ALA A 18 6.89 -20.65 17.52
C ALA A 18 6.62 -19.17 17.85
N ALA A 19 7.31 -18.63 18.87
CA ALA A 19 7.23 -17.22 19.24
C ALA A 19 7.72 -16.30 18.11
N GLY A 20 8.83 -16.67 17.46
CA GLY A 20 9.37 -15.95 16.30
C GLY A 20 8.38 -15.92 15.13
N ALA A 21 7.77 -17.07 14.80
CA ALA A 21 6.78 -17.16 13.73
C ALA A 21 5.52 -16.32 14.02
N LEU A 22 5.03 -16.34 15.26
CA LEU A 22 3.91 -15.51 15.70
C LEU A 22 4.25 -14.01 15.64
N PHE A 23 5.46 -13.62 16.04
CA PHE A 23 5.91 -12.23 15.98
C PHE A 23 6.00 -11.69 14.55
N VAL A 24 6.55 -12.47 13.62
CA VAL A 24 6.62 -12.10 12.18
C VAL A 24 5.22 -11.96 11.58
N ARG A 25 4.31 -12.87 11.93
CA ARG A 25 2.91 -12.81 11.48
C ARG A 25 2.18 -11.59 12.06
N TRP A 26 2.44 -11.24 13.32
CA TRP A 26 1.89 -10.06 13.97
C TRP A 26 2.41 -8.75 13.34
N GLN A 27 3.73 -8.63 13.11
CA GLN A 27 4.30 -7.46 12.42
C GLN A 27 3.77 -7.29 10.99
N SER A 28 3.47 -8.39 10.30
CA SER A 28 2.86 -8.34 8.97
C SER A 28 1.40 -7.87 9.01
N ALA A 29 0.70 -8.07 10.14
CA ALA A 29 -0.65 -7.59 10.33
C ALA A 29 -0.71 -6.11 10.75
N THR A 30 0.24 -5.63 11.56
CA THR A 30 0.28 -4.24 12.04
C THR A 30 0.73 -3.21 11.00
N GLY A 31 1.25 -3.66 9.84
CA GLY A 31 1.52 -2.77 8.69
C GLY A 31 0.26 -2.30 7.94
N ARG A 32 -0.92 -2.83 8.28
CA ARG A 32 -2.22 -2.37 7.77
C ARG A 32 -2.73 -1.27 8.71
N ASN A 33 -2.73 -0.02 8.23
CA ASN A 33 -3.42 1.05 8.93
C ASN A 33 -4.93 0.76 8.90
N VAL A 34 -5.57 0.70 10.07
CA VAL A 34 -7.00 0.45 10.23
C VAL A 34 -7.87 1.49 9.53
N ASP A 35 -7.37 2.72 9.39
CA ASP A 35 -8.06 3.82 8.71
C ASP A 35 -7.91 3.74 7.19
N PHE A 36 -6.94 2.98 6.68
CA PHE A 36 -6.67 2.81 5.25
C PHE A 36 -6.24 1.37 4.93
N PRO A 37 -7.14 0.38 5.06
CA PRO A 37 -6.80 -1.04 4.90
C PRO A 37 -6.35 -1.39 3.47
N GLU A 38 -6.84 -0.64 2.48
CA GLU A 38 -6.43 -0.75 1.06
C GLU A 38 -5.16 0.08 0.72
N GLY A 39 -4.65 0.86 1.67
CA GLY A 39 -3.49 1.72 1.50
C GLY A 39 -3.75 2.91 0.57
N THR A 40 -2.75 3.22 -0.23
CA THR A 40 -2.68 4.40 -1.10
C THR A 40 -2.82 3.97 -2.55
N LEU A 41 -3.83 4.46 -3.26
CA LEU A 41 -4.05 4.17 -4.68
C LEU A 41 -3.21 5.08 -5.60
N TRP A 42 -2.63 4.51 -6.64
CA TRP A 42 -1.76 5.18 -7.60
C TRP A 42 -2.12 4.80 -9.03
N VAL A 43 -1.81 5.69 -9.97
CA VAL A 43 -1.89 5.44 -11.41
C VAL A 43 -0.57 5.82 -12.07
N CYS A 44 -0.13 5.04 -13.04
CA CYS A 44 1.03 5.39 -13.86
C CYS A 44 0.72 6.63 -14.71
N ALA A 45 1.64 7.61 -14.73
CA ALA A 45 1.51 8.78 -15.60
C ALA A 45 1.71 8.44 -17.10
N ASP A 46 2.35 7.32 -17.40
CA ASP A 46 2.47 6.85 -18.78
C ASP A 46 1.12 6.34 -19.30
N ALA A 47 0.58 7.05 -20.29
CA ALA A 47 -0.73 6.75 -20.87
C ALA A 47 -0.80 5.39 -21.58
N ALA A 48 0.32 4.84 -22.06
CA ALA A 48 0.35 3.53 -22.69
C ALA A 48 0.33 2.40 -21.64
N CYS A 49 0.92 2.62 -20.47
CA CYS A 49 0.90 1.67 -19.36
C CYS A 49 -0.43 1.72 -18.57
N ALA A 50 -0.86 2.93 -18.21
CA ALA A 50 -2.09 3.23 -17.45
C ALA A 50 -2.35 2.29 -16.25
N ALA A 51 -1.29 1.75 -15.65
CA ALA A 51 -1.41 0.76 -14.59
C ALA A 51 -1.95 1.39 -13.31
N GLU A 52 -2.95 0.75 -12.71
CA GLU A 52 -3.44 1.04 -11.36
C GLU A 52 -2.74 0.11 -10.36
N PHE A 53 -2.30 0.66 -9.23
CA PHE A 53 -1.69 -0.13 -8.16
C PHE A 53 -1.90 0.53 -6.79
N SER A 54 -1.73 -0.25 -5.73
CA SER A 54 -1.77 0.25 -4.36
C SER A 54 -0.44 0.04 -3.64
N LYS A 55 -0.18 0.90 -2.66
CA LYS A 55 0.92 0.77 -1.71
C LYS A 55 0.37 0.90 -0.30
N SER A 56 0.75 0.00 0.60
CA SER A 56 0.50 0.22 2.02
C SER A 56 1.20 1.49 2.50
N LEU A 57 0.71 2.10 3.58
CA LEU A 57 1.37 3.26 4.17
C LEU A 57 2.79 2.94 4.64
N LYS A 58 3.04 1.70 5.09
CA LYS A 58 4.38 1.23 5.46
C LYS A 58 5.33 1.22 4.27
N GLU A 59 4.90 0.67 3.13
CA GLU A 59 5.73 0.67 1.92
C GLU A 59 5.94 2.08 1.38
N LEU A 60 4.92 2.94 1.49
CA LEU A 60 5.02 4.33 1.07
C LEU A 60 6.02 5.11 1.93
N ALA A 61 5.93 4.97 3.25
CA ALA A 61 6.87 5.58 4.18
C ALA A 61 8.29 5.09 3.93
N ALA A 62 8.50 3.77 3.84
CA ALA A 62 9.81 3.19 3.54
C ALA A 62 10.39 3.66 2.20
N PHE A 63 9.55 3.89 1.18
CA PHE A 63 9.99 4.44 -0.09
C PHE A 63 10.53 5.87 0.08
N TYR A 64 9.79 6.76 0.73
CA TYR A 64 10.20 8.15 0.91
C TYR A 64 11.31 8.32 1.95
N ASP A 65 11.42 7.45 2.95
CA ASP A 65 12.56 7.42 3.86
C ASP A 65 13.87 7.12 3.09
N ALA A 66 13.80 6.20 2.12
CA ALA A 66 14.94 5.85 1.28
C ALA A 66 15.14 6.81 0.09
N ASN A 67 14.09 7.51 -0.34
CA ASN A 67 14.07 8.40 -1.50
C ASN A 67 13.26 9.68 -1.16
N PRO A 68 13.80 10.62 -0.38
CA PRO A 68 13.04 11.77 0.13
C PRO A 68 12.36 12.59 -0.96
N ASP A 69 13.04 12.80 -2.08
CA ASP A 69 12.56 13.55 -3.24
C ASP A 69 12.19 12.63 -4.43
N GLY A 70 12.10 11.33 -4.18
CA GLY A 70 11.87 10.33 -5.22
C GLY A 70 10.45 10.37 -5.78
N GLU A 71 10.33 10.30 -7.10
CA GLU A 71 9.03 10.08 -7.73
C GLU A 71 8.63 8.61 -7.62
N MET A 72 7.38 8.35 -7.23
CA MET A 72 6.86 6.98 -7.12
C MET A 72 6.95 6.26 -8.47
N PRO A 73 7.69 5.14 -8.59
CA PRO A 73 7.77 4.42 -9.85
C PRO A 73 6.54 3.55 -10.07
N CYS A 74 6.19 3.35 -11.34
CA CYS A 74 5.19 2.36 -11.72
C CYS A 74 5.78 0.94 -11.61
N PRO A 75 5.16 0.02 -10.85
CA PRO A 75 5.68 -1.35 -10.71
C PRO A 75 5.54 -2.20 -11.98
N ARG A 76 4.73 -1.75 -12.96
CA ARG A 76 4.51 -2.49 -14.23
C ARG A 76 5.54 -2.14 -15.29
N CYS A 77 5.85 -0.85 -15.48
CA CYS A 77 6.74 -0.40 -16.56
C CYS A 77 8.05 0.23 -16.05
N GLY A 78 8.22 0.39 -14.74
CA GLY A 78 9.42 0.97 -14.11
C GLY A 78 9.59 2.47 -14.27
N LYS A 79 8.74 3.14 -15.07
CA LYS A 79 8.82 4.59 -15.28
C LYS A 79 8.49 5.35 -13.98
N PRO A 80 9.19 6.45 -13.69
CA PRO A 80 8.88 7.31 -12.54
C PRO A 80 7.59 8.12 -12.77
N GLY A 81 7.17 8.88 -11.76
CA GLY A 81 6.06 9.83 -11.88
C GLY A 81 4.67 9.23 -11.73
N ALA A 82 4.51 8.08 -11.06
CA ALA A 82 3.16 7.61 -10.71
C ALA A 82 2.47 8.62 -9.77
N GLU A 83 1.20 8.89 -10.04
CA GLU A 83 0.43 9.91 -9.32
C GLU A 83 -0.55 9.29 -8.33
N ARG A 84 -0.82 10.01 -7.23
CA ARG A 84 -1.91 9.64 -6.32
C ARG A 84 -3.21 9.61 -7.10
N ALA A 85 -3.96 8.54 -6.95
CA ALA A 85 -5.20 8.33 -7.68
C ALA A 85 -6.43 8.30 -6.76
N LEU A 86 -7.58 8.54 -7.36
CA LEU A 86 -8.91 8.35 -6.77
C LEU A 86 -9.65 7.27 -7.57
N ARG A 87 -10.52 6.53 -6.89
CA ARG A 87 -11.40 5.53 -7.53
C ARG A 87 -12.80 6.10 -7.70
N CYS A 88 -13.31 6.09 -8.93
CA CYS A 88 -14.68 6.53 -9.18
C CYS A 88 -15.68 5.51 -8.59
N PRO A 89 -16.67 5.92 -7.78
CA PRO A 89 -17.67 4.99 -7.25
C PRO A 89 -18.64 4.47 -8.33
N ALA A 90 -18.85 5.22 -9.42
CA ALA A 90 -19.75 4.87 -10.51
C ALA A 90 -19.11 3.87 -11.49
N CYS A 91 -17.95 4.21 -12.08
CA CYS A 91 -17.31 3.35 -13.09
C CYS A 91 -16.18 2.45 -12.55
N LYS A 92 -15.85 2.56 -11.25
CA LYS A 92 -14.81 1.79 -10.53
C LYS A 92 -13.37 1.93 -11.04
N ARG A 93 -13.14 2.69 -12.12
CA ARG A 93 -11.80 2.99 -12.65
C ARG A 93 -11.06 4.02 -11.78
N ALA A 94 -9.74 3.89 -11.69
CA ALA A 94 -8.90 4.89 -11.04
C ALA A 94 -8.50 5.99 -12.03
N PHE A 95 -8.27 7.19 -11.50
CA PHE A 95 -7.77 8.33 -12.25
C PHE A 95 -6.88 9.19 -11.34
N ALA A 96 -5.97 9.95 -11.94
CA ALA A 96 -5.07 10.83 -11.19
C ALA A 96 -5.88 11.86 -10.39
N ARG A 97 -5.53 12.06 -9.11
CA ARG A 97 -6.18 13.03 -8.24
C ARG A 97 -6.05 14.45 -8.79
N SER A 98 -4.93 14.75 -9.46
CA SER A 98 -4.66 16.00 -10.16
C SER A 98 -5.69 16.33 -11.25
N ALA A 99 -6.35 15.32 -11.82
CA ALA A 99 -7.36 15.49 -12.87
C ALA A 99 -8.69 16.09 -12.35
N VAL A 100 -8.85 16.25 -11.03
CA VAL A 100 -10.05 16.82 -10.41
C VAL A 100 -9.70 18.06 -9.57
N ARG A 101 -10.34 19.21 -9.87
CA ARG A 101 -10.20 20.44 -9.09
C ARG A 101 -11.21 20.49 -7.93
N HIS A 102 -10.88 21.20 -6.85
CA HIS A 102 -11.74 21.35 -5.67
C HIS A 102 -13.12 21.95 -6.01
N GLY A 103 -14.18 21.48 -5.34
CA GLY A 103 -15.49 22.16 -5.29
C GLY A 103 -16.68 21.37 -5.84
N LYS A 104 -16.51 20.57 -6.90
CA LYS A 104 -17.47 19.58 -7.44
C LYS A 104 -16.84 18.96 -8.69
N ALA A 105 -16.23 17.80 -8.55
CA ALA A 105 -15.54 17.16 -9.67
C ALA A 105 -16.44 16.14 -10.38
N THR A 106 -16.38 16.08 -11.71
CA THR A 106 -16.89 14.96 -12.48
C THR A 106 -15.76 13.98 -12.75
N CYS A 107 -16.08 12.69 -12.81
CA CYS A 107 -15.09 11.68 -13.16
C CYS A 107 -14.58 11.95 -14.59
N PRO A 108 -13.25 12.07 -14.81
CA PRO A 108 -12.72 12.36 -16.13
C PRO A 108 -13.01 11.24 -17.14
N LEU A 109 -13.25 10.02 -16.66
CA LEU A 109 -13.45 8.81 -17.47
C LEU A 109 -14.92 8.54 -17.83
N CYS A 110 -15.86 8.67 -16.90
CA CYS A 110 -17.29 8.37 -17.15
C CYS A 110 -18.22 9.57 -17.03
N LYS A 111 -17.68 10.76 -16.73
CA LYS A 111 -18.40 12.04 -16.60
C LYS A 111 -19.46 12.11 -15.49
N GLN A 112 -19.66 11.03 -14.73
CA GLN A 112 -20.53 11.03 -13.55
C GLN A 112 -19.98 11.91 -12.43
N PRO A 113 -20.84 12.55 -11.61
CA PRO A 113 -20.40 13.37 -10.50
C PRO A 113 -19.63 12.52 -9.47
N LEU A 114 -18.55 13.08 -8.94
CA LEU A 114 -17.81 12.51 -7.83
C LEU A 114 -18.35 13.09 -6.52
N PRO A 115 -18.30 12.31 -5.42
CA PRO A 115 -18.54 12.86 -4.10
C PRO A 115 -17.54 13.99 -3.80
N PRO A 116 -17.88 14.94 -2.91
CA PRO A 116 -16.96 15.95 -2.46
C PRO A 116 -15.67 15.30 -1.97
N VAL A 117 -14.52 15.71 -2.52
CA VAL A 117 -13.21 15.30 -2.02
C VAL A 117 -12.95 16.14 -0.78
N ALA A 118 -12.80 15.51 0.38
CA ALA A 118 -12.43 16.22 1.62
C ALA A 118 -11.12 17.00 1.40
N PRO A 119 -10.96 18.20 1.99
CA PRO A 119 -9.67 18.87 2.00
C PRO A 119 -8.67 17.95 2.71
N GLY A 120 -7.56 17.67 2.02
CA GLY A 120 -6.46 16.88 2.55
C GLY A 120 -5.45 17.72 3.31
#